data_AF-A0A3P6CFG9-F1
#
_entry.id   AF-A0A3P6CFG9-F1
#
_cell.length_a   1.000
_cell.length_b   1.000
_cell.length_c   1.000
_cell.angle_alpha   90.00
_cell.angle_beta   90.00
_cell.angle_gamma   90.00
#
_symmetry.space_group_name_H-M   'P 1'
#
loop_
_entity.id
_entity.type
_entity.pdbx_description
1 polymer ?
#
loop_
_entity_poly.entity_id
_entity_poly.type
_entity_poly.pdbx_seq_one_letter_code
_entity_poly.pdbx_strand_id
1 'polypeptide(L)' 'MEKEDHSSPPLRILDRIFAVGHEPVGVRVTPYHKPYAIRQILNDLDPEEVDTIRGLSFGKLLEIGEKPSFS' A
#
# COMPACT_ATOMS: atom_id res chain seq x y z
N MET A 1 36.25 5.31 12.78
CA MET A 1 35.02 4.56 13.08
C MET A 1 34.12 4.78 11.89
N GLU A 2 34.29 3.94 10.88
CA GLU A 2 33.65 4.07 9.58
C GLU A 2 32.21 3.58 9.75
N LYS A 3 31.24 4.42 9.40
CA LYS A 3 29.82 4.05 9.44
C LYS A 3 29.58 3.16 8.24
N GLU A 4 29.41 1.86 8.46
CA GLU A 4 28.94 0.93 7.43
C GLU A 4 27.56 1.38 6.96
N ASP A 5 27.53 1.93 5.75
CA ASP A 5 26.31 2.22 5.02
C ASP A 5 25.69 0.89 4.60
N HIS A 6 24.71 0.41 5.36
CA HIS A 6 23.82 -0.70 4.98
C HIS A 6 22.88 -0.28 3.84
N SER A 7 23.47 0.24 2.76
CA SER A 7 22.83 0.48 1.49
C SER A 7 22.39 -0.87 0.95
N SER A 8 21.12 -1.20 1.18
CA SER A 8 20.49 -2.36 0.55
C SER A 8 20.75 -2.29 -0.95
N PRO A 9 21.14 -3.40 -1.62
CA PRO A 9 21.43 -3.37 -3.04
C PRO A 9 20.23 -2.75 -3.78
N PRO A 10 20.47 -1.89 -4.78
CA PRO A 10 19.39 -1.15 -5.44
C PRO A 10 18.33 -2.15 -5.92
N LEU A 11 17.13 -1.99 -5.37
CA LEU A 11 15.99 -2.83 -5.70
C LEU A 11 15.79 -2.73 -7.22
N ARG A 12 16.02 -3.85 -7.93
CA ARG A 12 15.76 -3.93 -9.36
C ARG A 12 14.26 -3.96 -9.57
N ILE A 13 13.67 -2.78 -9.66
CA ILE A 13 12.28 -2.62 -10.10
C ILE A 13 12.25 -3.10 -11.55
N LEU A 14 11.38 -4.07 -11.84
CA LEU A 14 11.15 -4.54 -13.19
C LEU A 14 10.67 -3.37 -14.05
N ASP A 15 11.20 -3.24 -15.28
CA ASP A 15 10.74 -2.26 -16.26
C ASP A 15 9.23 -2.38 -16.55
N ARG A 16 8.65 -3.57 -16.30
CA ARG A 16 7.24 -3.85 -16.45
C ARG A 16 6.74 -4.77 -15.34
N ILE A 17 5.65 -4.37 -14.69
CA ILE A 17 4.99 -5.15 -13.63
C ILE A 17 4.06 -6.22 -14.23
N PHE A 18 3.44 -5.94 -15.38
CA PHE A 18 2.48 -6.82 -16.06
C PHE A 18 3.09 -7.47 -17.31
N ALA A 19 2.61 -8.63 -17.72
CA ALA A 19 2.99 -9.18 -19.03
C ALA A 19 2.36 -8.34 -20.17
N VAL A 20 2.99 -8.33 -21.34
CA VAL A 20 2.46 -7.65 -22.54
C VAL A 20 1.08 -8.20 -22.88
N GLY A 21 0.08 -7.33 -23.00
CA GLY A 21 -1.30 -7.71 -23.29
C GLY A 21 -2.11 -8.18 -22.08
N HIS A 22 -1.50 -8.21 -20.90
CA HIS A 22 -2.12 -8.53 -19.62
C HIS A 22 -2.21 -7.30 -18.71
N GLU A 23 -2.05 -6.10 -19.27
CA GLU A 23 -2.27 -4.86 -18.52
C GLU A 23 -3.71 -4.81 -17.98
N PRO A 24 -3.90 -4.32 -16.75
CA PRO A 24 -5.24 -4.22 -16.18
C PRO A 24 -6.09 -3.29 -17.04
N VAL A 25 -7.19 -3.82 -17.57
CA VAL A 25 -8.14 -3.12 -18.46
C VAL A 25 -8.95 -1.99 -17.78
N GLY A 26 -8.55 -1.57 -16.58
CA GLY A 26 -9.28 -0.55 -15.81
C GLY A 26 -10.65 -1.00 -15.28
N VAL A 27 -10.98 -2.29 -15.38
CA VAL A 27 -12.21 -2.83 -14.79
C VAL A 27 -12.11 -2.74 -13.28
N ARG A 28 -13.07 -2.04 -12.66
CA ARG A 28 -13.20 -1.97 -11.21
C ARG A 28 -13.65 -3.34 -10.71
N VAL A 29 -12.70 -4.15 -10.27
CA VAL A 29 -12.97 -5.39 -9.55
C VAL A 29 -13.37 -4.99 -8.12
N THR A 30 -14.52 -5.47 -7.66
CA THR A 30 -14.86 -5.38 -6.23
C THR A 30 -13.75 -6.09 -5.45
N PRO A 31 -13.07 -5.43 -4.52
CA PRO A 31 -11.99 -6.06 -3.78
C PRO A 31 -12.49 -7.35 -3.12
N TYR A 32 -11.79 -8.46 -3.31
CA TYR A 32 -12.14 -9.75 -2.70
C TYR A 32 -11.89 -9.82 -1.19
N HIS A 33 -11.23 -8.80 -0.61
CA HIS A 33 -10.99 -8.76 0.82
C HIS A 33 -12.24 -8.33 1.57
N LYS A 34 -12.39 -8.81 2.82
CA LYS A 34 -13.53 -8.46 3.66
C LYS A 34 -13.69 -6.94 3.70
N PRO A 35 -14.90 -6.39 3.54
CA PRO A 35 -15.13 -4.98 3.84
C PRO A 35 -14.53 -4.72 5.23
N TYR A 36 -13.81 -3.60 5.38
CA TYR A 36 -13.08 -3.20 6.60
C TYR A 36 -11.69 -3.83 6.86
N ALA A 37 -11.13 -4.70 6.00
CA ALA A 37 -9.80 -5.26 6.25
C ALA A 37 -8.72 -4.18 6.45
N ILE A 38 -8.75 -3.11 5.63
CA ILE A 38 -7.83 -1.97 5.75
C ILE A 38 -8.00 -1.27 7.10
N ARG A 39 -9.25 -1.07 7.54
CA ARG A 39 -9.55 -0.43 8.83
C ARG A 39 -9.12 -1.28 10.02
N GLN A 40 -9.24 -2.61 9.93
CA GLN A 40 -8.74 -3.51 10.97
C GLN A 40 -7.22 -3.37 11.11
N ILE A 41 -6.49 -3.44 10.00
CA ILE A 41 -5.04 -3.25 9.98
C ILE A 41 -4.66 -1.90 10.61
N LEU A 42 -5.33 -0.82 10.22
CA LEU A 42 -5.05 0.51 10.77
C LEU A 42 -5.34 0.63 12.27
N ASN A 43 -6.30 -0.11 12.80
CA ASN A 43 -6.62 -0.12 14.24
C ASN A 43 -5.60 -0.91 15.08
N ASP A 44 -4.92 -1.89 14.47
CA ASP A 44 -3.88 -2.69 15.12
C ASP A 44 -2.52 -1.99 15.15
N LEU A 45 -2.36 -0.87 14.41
CA LEU A 45 -1.13 -0.08 14.35
C LEU A 45 -1.07 0.98 15.46
N ASP A 46 0.14 1.28 15.89
CA ASP A 46 0.40 2.40 16.78
C ASP A 46 0.18 3.75 16.06
N PRO A 47 -0.22 4.81 16.77
CA PRO A 47 -0.50 6.11 16.16
C PRO A 47 0.70 6.68 15.37
N GLU A 48 1.93 6.41 15.81
CA GLU A 48 3.15 6.84 15.11
C GLU A 48 3.36 6.11 13.76
N GLU A 49 2.95 4.83 13.68
CA GLU A 49 3.00 4.05 12.45
C GLU A 49 1.94 4.54 11.45
N VAL A 50 0.75 4.88 11.94
CA VAL A 50 -0.31 5.50 11.12
C VAL A 50 0.14 6.85 10.56
N ASP A 51 0.80 7.67 11.38
CA ASP A 51 1.38 8.95 10.94
C ASP A 51 2.47 8.76 9.87
N THR A 52 3.28 7.71 10.01
CA THR A 52 4.29 7.34 9.01
C THR A 52 3.62 6.96 7.68
N ILE A 53 2.57 6.15 7.69
CA ILE A 53 1.81 5.77 6.49
C ILE A 53 1.21 6.99 5.80
N ARG A 54 0.74 7.98 6.58
CA ARG A 54 0.18 9.24 6.07
C ARG A 54 1.21 10.08 5.31
N GLY A 55 2.47 10.05 5.74
CA GLY A 55 3.57 10.74 5.05
C GLY A 55 4.08 10.04 3.78
N LEU A 56 3.70 8.78 3.57
CA LEU A 56 4.09 8.00 2.40
C LEU A 56 3.05 8.09 1.27
N SER A 57 3.40 7.55 0.11
CA SER A 57 2.49 7.36 -1.03
C SER A 57 1.28 6.45 -0.71
N PHE A 58 1.28 5.82 0.47
CA PHE A 58 0.19 5.01 1.01
C PHE A 58 -0.92 5.78 1.72
N GLY A 59 -0.84 7.12 1.84
CA GLY A 59 -1.89 7.93 2.47
C GLY A 59 -3.30 7.68 1.91
N LYS A 60 -3.42 7.30 0.64
CA LYS A 60 -4.70 6.91 0.01
C LYS A 60 -5.36 5.68 0.65
N LEU A 61 -4.61 4.81 1.31
CA LEU A 61 -5.16 3.66 2.03
C LEU A 61 -5.94 4.08 3.27
N LEU A 62 -5.51 5.16 3.94
CA LEU A 62 -6.23 5.74 5.08
C LEU A 62 -7.62 6.23 4.62
N GLU A 63 -7.67 6.96 3.50
CA GLU A 63 -8.92 7.44 2.92
C GLU A 63 -9.88 6.30 2.53
N ILE A 64 -9.34 5.15 2.10
CA ILE A 64 -10.14 3.96 1.77
C ILE A 64 -10.68 3.28 3.04
N GLY A 65 -9.89 3.22 4.12
CA GLY A 65 -10.31 2.64 5.41
C GLY A 65 -11.39 3.48 6.13
N GLU A 66 -11.37 4.80 5.95
CA GLU A 66 -12.39 5.70 6.50
C GLU A 66 -13.68 5.71 5.67
N LYS A 67 -13.58 5.44 4.36
CA LYS A 67 -14.76 5.40 3.50
C LYS A 67 -15.63 4.20 3.88
N PRO A 68 -16.92 4.40 4.23
CA PRO A 68 -17.80 3.27 4.44
C PRO A 68 -17.87 2.45 3.16
N SER A 69 -17.80 1.11 3.31
CA SER A 69 -18.10 0.17 2.24
C SER A 69 -19.45 0.58 1.66
N PHE A 70 -19.48 0.95 0.38
CA PHE A 70 -20.66 1.53 -0.28
C PHE A 70 -21.94 0.75 0.08
N SER A 71 -22.99 1.50 0.42
CA SER A 71 -24.38 1.02 0.55
C SER A 71 -25.00 0.74 -0.81
#